data_AF-A0A7C5J954-F1
#
_entry.id   AF-A0A7C5J954-F1
#
_cell.length_a   1.000
_cell.length_b   1.000
_cell.length_c   1.000
_cell.angle_alpha   90.00
_cell.angle_beta   90.00
_cell.angle_gamma   90.00
#
_symmetry.space_group_name_H-M   'P 1'
#
loop_
_entity.id
_entity.type
_entity.pdbx_description
1 polymer ?
#
loop_
_entity_poly.entity_id
_entity_poly.type
_entity_poly.pdbx_seq_one_letter_code
_entity_poly.pdbx_strand_id
1 'polypeptide(L)'
;MTADLLSGCATTVIRDDSMVSVYGPRGFKAGAKIVFDPSDTPRPGCFVVAAIKDGDEEIVREYAVRDGGRFLVPMNPAYDIIRLDDGVTIKGVVKHVQAAA
;
A
#
# COMPACT_ATOMS: atom_id res chain seq x y z
N MET A 1 18.06 13.38 -21.34
CA MET A 1 17.09 12.27 -21.37
C MET A 1 16.54 12.09 -19.96
N THR A 2 15.51 12.85 -19.60
CA THR A 2 14.76 12.64 -18.36
C THR A 2 13.76 11.53 -18.64
N ALA A 3 14.09 10.29 -18.26
CA ALA A 3 13.08 9.23 -18.24
C ALA A 3 11.94 9.71 -17.33
N ASP A 4 10.70 9.64 -17.83
CA ASP A 4 9.50 9.92 -17.07
C ASP A 4 9.58 9.15 -15.74
N LEU A 5 9.61 9.87 -14.61
CA LEU A 5 9.75 9.30 -13.26
C LEU A 5 8.60 8.34 -12.89
N LEU A 6 7.58 8.25 -13.73
CA LEU A 6 6.41 7.37 -13.59
C LEU A 6 6.28 6.34 -14.74
N SER A 7 7.26 6.27 -15.64
CA SER A 7 7.27 5.26 -16.70
C SER A 7 7.32 3.86 -16.07
N GLY A 8 6.32 3.02 -16.36
CA GLY A 8 6.19 1.68 -15.76
C GLY A 8 5.38 1.61 -14.45
N CYS A 9 4.89 2.74 -13.93
CA CYS A 9 3.98 2.73 -12.78
C CYS A 9 2.56 2.28 -13.17
N ALA A 10 1.86 1.68 -12.21
CA ALA A 10 0.45 1.30 -12.30
C ALA A 10 -0.38 2.13 -11.31
N THR A 11 -1.71 2.06 -11.44
CA THR A 11 -2.62 2.80 -10.57
C THR A 11 -3.74 1.96 -10.01
N THR A 12 -4.09 2.21 -8.75
CA THR A 12 -5.25 1.61 -8.07
C THR A 12 -6.03 2.67 -7.28
N VAL A 13 -7.17 2.30 -6.72
CA VAL A 13 -8.03 3.19 -5.92
C VAL A 13 -8.30 2.55 -4.58
N ILE A 14 -8.18 3.32 -3.49
CA ILE A 14 -8.52 2.83 -2.15
C ILE A 14 -10.03 2.62 -2.05
N ARG A 15 -10.44 1.43 -1.64
CA ARG A 15 -11.86 1.04 -1.58
C ARG A 15 -12.44 1.05 -0.17
N ASP A 16 -11.60 1.02 0.87
CA ASP A 16 -12.00 0.95 2.28
C ASP A 16 -11.39 2.11 3.10
N ASP A 17 -11.65 2.13 4.41
CA ASP A 17 -11.10 3.11 5.36
C ASP A 17 -9.90 2.57 6.16
N SER A 18 -9.30 1.45 5.74
CA SER A 18 -8.17 0.82 6.41
C SER A 18 -6.92 1.71 6.47
N MET A 19 -6.84 2.69 5.57
CA MET A 19 -5.77 3.67 5.50
C MET A 19 -6.13 5.02 6.11
N VAL A 20 -7.32 5.17 6.70
CA VAL A 20 -7.71 6.39 7.42
C VAL A 20 -7.06 6.38 8.79
N SER A 21 -6.04 7.21 8.98
CA SER A 21 -5.36 7.34 10.26
C SER A 21 -6.23 8.05 11.29
N VAL A 22 -6.32 7.45 12.48
CA VAL A 22 -7.04 8.00 13.65
C VAL A 22 -6.15 8.94 14.47
N TYR A 23 -4.82 8.74 14.43
CA TYR A 23 -3.86 9.37 15.36
C TYR A 23 -2.92 10.38 14.71
N GLY A 24 -3.11 10.75 13.44
CA GLY A 24 -2.23 11.70 12.77
C GLY A 24 -2.55 11.93 11.29
N PRO A 25 -1.82 12.84 10.62
CA PRO A 25 -2.09 13.24 9.24
C PRO A 25 -1.71 12.18 8.19
N ARG A 26 -1.08 11.08 8.62
CA ARG A 26 -0.52 10.06 7.75
C ARG A 26 -1.58 9.01 7.42
N GLY A 27 -2.35 9.23 6.37
CA GLY A 27 -3.40 8.30 5.94
C GLY A 27 -4.07 8.73 4.65
N PHE A 28 -4.87 7.82 4.09
CA PHE A 28 -5.54 7.98 2.81
C PHE A 28 -7.01 7.59 2.96
N LYS A 29 -7.91 8.43 2.44
CA LYS A 29 -9.35 8.15 2.43
C LYS A 29 -9.71 7.21 1.29
N ALA A 30 -10.83 6.49 1.45
CA ALA A 30 -11.49 5.81 0.33
C ALA A 30 -11.69 6.78 -0.85
N GLY A 31 -11.53 6.27 -2.07
CA GLY A 31 -11.56 7.04 -3.31
C GLY A 31 -10.23 7.69 -3.70
N ALA A 32 -9.21 7.71 -2.83
CA ALA A 32 -7.90 8.20 -3.21
C ALA A 32 -7.27 7.33 -4.31
N LYS A 33 -6.70 7.98 -5.34
CA LYS A 33 -5.99 7.30 -6.42
C LYS A 33 -4.52 7.14 -6.05
N ILE A 34 -4.02 5.92 -6.18
CA ILE A 34 -2.66 5.52 -5.79
C ILE A 34 -1.88 5.21 -7.05
N VAL A 35 -0.69 5.79 -7.17
CA VAL A 35 0.30 5.45 -8.20
C VAL A 35 1.41 4.67 -7.54
N PHE A 36 1.71 3.48 -8.06
CA PHE A 36 2.72 2.59 -7.50
C PHE A 36 3.63 2.03 -8.59
N ASP A 37 4.87 1.70 -8.21
CA ASP A 37 5.88 1.12 -9.08
C ASP A 37 6.00 -0.39 -8.79
N PRO A 38 5.63 -1.26 -9.75
CA PRO A 38 5.72 -2.70 -9.59
C PRO A 38 7.16 -3.24 -9.50
N SER A 39 8.14 -2.47 -9.97
CA SER A 39 9.54 -2.89 -10.02
C SER A 39 10.33 -2.49 -8.77
N ASP A 40 9.77 -1.61 -7.93
CA ASP A 40 10.45 -1.15 -6.73
C ASP A 40 10.36 -2.15 -5.58
N THR A 41 11.45 -2.25 -4.82
CA THR A 41 11.53 -3.15 -3.66
C THR A 41 11.09 -2.42 -2.40
N PRO A 42 10.11 -2.95 -1.64
CA PRO A 42 9.56 -2.28 -0.47
C PRO A 42 10.60 -2.16 0.66
N ARG A 43 10.64 -0.98 1.28
CA ARG A 43 11.45 -0.69 2.47
C ARG A 43 10.55 -0.47 3.66
N PRO A 44 10.98 -0.82 4.89
CA PRO A 44 10.19 -0.56 6.09
C PRO A 44 9.74 0.91 6.15
N GLY A 45 8.46 1.14 6.39
CA GLY A 45 7.85 2.46 6.45
C GLY A 45 7.23 2.96 5.15
N CYS A 46 7.50 2.30 4.01
CA CYS A 46 6.85 2.62 2.73
C CYS A 46 5.44 2.05 2.68
N PHE A 47 4.57 2.67 1.86
CA PHE A 47 3.28 2.09 1.52
C PHE A 47 3.41 1.19 0.29
N VAL A 48 2.70 0.08 0.29
CA VAL A 48 2.68 -0.90 -0.80
C VAL A 48 1.26 -1.20 -1.22
N VAL A 49 1.09 -1.55 -2.49
CA VAL A 49 -0.10 -2.21 -3.00
C VAL A 49 0.15 -3.71 -2.92
N ALA A 50 -0.79 -4.46 -2.36
CA ALA A 50 -0.72 -5.91 -2.24
C ALA A 50 -2.05 -6.55 -2.63
N ALA A 51 -2.00 -7.79 -3.11
CA ALA A 51 -3.17 -8.63 -3.32
C ALA A 51 -3.10 -9.82 -2.37
N ILE A 52 -4.24 -10.16 -1.76
CA ILE A 52 -4.39 -11.36 -0.94
C ILE A 52 -4.87 -12.48 -1.85
N LYS A 53 -4.27 -13.67 -1.75
CA LYS A 53 -4.64 -14.88 -2.47
C LYS A 53 -6.11 -15.18 -2.16
N ASP A 54 -6.86 -15.52 -3.20
CA ASP A 54 -8.33 -15.72 -3.18
C ASP A 54 -9.18 -14.44 -3.08
N GLY A 55 -8.56 -13.26 -3.04
CA GLY A 55 -9.22 -11.97 -3.19
C GLY A 55 -8.91 -11.31 -4.54
N ASP A 56 -9.95 -10.81 -5.22
CA ASP A 56 -9.78 -9.97 -6.41
C ASP A 56 -9.42 -8.51 -6.07
N GLU A 57 -9.29 -8.20 -4.78
CA GLU A 57 -9.12 -6.84 -4.28
C GLU A 57 -7.67 -6.54 -3.90
N GLU A 58 -7.19 -5.42 -4.45
CA GLU A 58 -5.91 -4.83 -4.07
C GLU A 58 -6.08 -3.99 -2.80
N ILE A 59 -5.20 -4.20 -1.83
CA ILE A 59 -5.14 -3.45 -0.58
C ILE A 59 -3.89 -2.57 -0.55
N VAL A 60 -3.97 -1.45 0.19
CA VAL A 60 -2.83 -0.57 0.45
C VAL A 60 -2.47 -0.66 1.92
N ARG A 61 -1.20 -0.90 2.25
CA ARG A 61 -0.73 -1.04 3.64
C ARG A 61 0.68 -0.47 3.79
N GLU A 62 1.07 -0.09 5.00
CA GLU A 62 2.47 0.18 5.32
C GLU A 62 3.23 -1.13 5.44
N TYR A 63 4.36 -1.23 4.75
CA TYR A 63 5.27 -2.36 4.88
C TYR A 63 6.16 -2.18 6.11
N ALA A 64 6.12 -3.13 7.03
CA ALA A 64 6.90 -3.12 8.26
C ALA A 64 7.70 -4.40 8.42
N VAL A 65 8.87 -4.29 9.06
CA VAL A 65 9.69 -5.44 9.48
C VAL A 65 9.81 -5.39 11.00
N ARG A 66 9.44 -6.47 11.68
CA ARG A 66 9.48 -6.59 13.15
C ARG A 66 9.91 -8.00 13.52
N ASP A 67 10.88 -8.13 14.42
CA ASP A 67 11.37 -9.42 14.93
C ASP A 67 11.69 -10.44 13.82
N GLY A 68 12.27 -9.98 12.72
CA GLY A 68 12.59 -10.80 11.54
C GLY A 68 11.40 -11.17 10.65
N GLY A 69 10.17 -10.82 11.04
CA GLY A 69 8.96 -10.97 10.24
C GLY A 69 8.66 -9.74 9.37
N ARG A 70 7.94 -9.97 8.26
CA ARG A 70 7.44 -8.92 7.36
C ARG A 70 5.92 -8.81 7.49
N PHE A 71 5.41 -7.59 7.55
CA PHE A 71 4.01 -7.30 7.84
C PHE A 71 3.48 -6.16 6.97
N LEU A 72 2.18 -6.19 6.75
CA LEU A 72 1.38 -5.14 6.14
C LEU A 72 0.48 -4.54 7.22
N VAL A 73 0.76 -3.29 7.57
CA VAL A 73 0.15 -2.59 8.71
C VAL A 73 -0.86 -1.57 8.18
N PRO A 74 -2.13 -1.60 8.63
CA PRO A 74 -3.09 -0.56 8.30
C PRO A 74 -2.80 0.72 9.10
N MET A 75 -3.25 1.87 8.59
CA MET A 75 -3.21 3.13 9.37
C MET A 75 -4.40 3.25 10.31
N ASN A 76 -5.50 2.56 10.01
CA ASN A 76 -6.67 2.45 10.87
C ASN A 76 -6.51 1.21 11.80
N PRO A 77 -6.38 1.39 13.13
CA PRO A 77 -6.19 0.29 14.08
C PRO A 77 -7.38 -0.67 14.18
N ALA A 78 -8.54 -0.32 13.62
CA ALA A 78 -9.70 -1.22 13.55
C ALA A 78 -9.50 -2.40 12.58
N TYR A 79 -8.44 -2.36 11.77
CA TYR A 79 -8.09 -3.40 10.80
C TYR A 79 -6.89 -4.22 11.29
N ASP A 80 -6.88 -5.50 10.89
CA ASP A 80 -5.81 -6.42 11.27
C ASP A 80 -4.50 -6.12 10.55
N ILE A 81 -3.40 -6.37 11.26
CA ILE A 81 -2.06 -6.45 10.68
C ILE A 81 -1.94 -7.80 9.96
N ILE A 82 -1.56 -7.76 8.69
CA ILE A 82 -1.41 -8.97 7.86
C ILE A 82 0.07 -9.36 7.82
N ARG A 83 0.39 -10.62 8.09
CA ARG A 83 1.75 -11.15 7.88
C ARG A 83 2.00 -11.36 6.40
N LEU A 84 3.18 -10.98 5.91
CA LEU A 84 3.55 -11.21 4.51
C LEU A 84 4.09 -12.64 4.34
N ASP A 85 3.22 -13.55 3.95
CA ASP A 85 3.48 -14.97 3.65
C ASP A 85 3.04 -15.35 2.22
N ASP A 86 2.95 -16.65 1.92
CA ASP A 86 2.59 -17.17 0.58
C ASP A 86 1.18 -16.80 0.12
N GLY A 87 0.32 -16.32 1.03
CA GLY A 87 -1.02 -15.82 0.72
C GLY A 87 -1.05 -14.36 0.28
N VAL A 88 0.07 -13.64 0.27
CA VAL A 88 0.07 -12.19 0.01
C VAL A 88 1.16 -11.83 -0.99
N THR A 89 0.76 -11.20 -2.09
CA THR A 89 1.69 -10.72 -3.12
C THR A 89 1.76 -9.20 -3.12
N ILE A 90 2.95 -8.65 -2.90
CA ILE A 90 3.19 -7.22 -3.12
C ILE A 90 3.18 -6.95 -4.63
N LYS A 91 2.31 -6.04 -5.07
CA LYS A 91 2.20 -5.59 -6.46
C LYS A 91 3.13 -4.43 -6.76
N GLY A 92 3.53 -3.65 -5.75
CA GLY A 92 4.54 -2.61 -5.89
C GLY A 92 4.52 -1.56 -4.77
N VAL A 93 5.42 -0.58 -4.88
CA VAL A 93 5.61 0.48 -3.87
C VAL A 93 4.91 1.75 -4.29
N VAL A 94 4.14 2.36 -3.38
CA VAL A 94 3.44 3.62 -3.62
C VAL A 94 4.44 4.76 -3.83
N LYS A 95 4.28 5.49 -4.93
CA LYS A 95 5.10 6.65 -5.30
C LYS A 95 4.36 7.96 -5.14
N HIS A 96 3.06 7.95 -5.41
CA HIS A 96 2.24 9.14 -5.34
C HIS A 96 0.80 8.80 -4.94
N VAL A 97 0.16 9.75 -4.26
CA VAL A 97 -1.25 9.65 -3.86
C VAL A 97 -1.95 10.93 -4.26
N GLN A 98 -3.05 10.77 -4.98
CA GLN A 98 -3.97 11.84 -5.30
C GLN A 98 -5.22 11.66 -4.45
N ALA A 99 -5.50 12.63 -3.58
CA ALA A 99 -6.68 12.61 -2.72
C ALA A 99 -7.97 12.60 -3.57
N ALA A 100 -9.00 11.93 -3.05
CA ALA A 100 -10.35 12.07 -3.59
C ALA A 100 -10.79 13.55 -3.47
N ALA A 101 -11.51 14.04 -4.48
CA ALA A 101 -12.08 15.38 -4.51
C ALA A 101 -13.20 15.54 -3.47
#